data_AF-A0A7V9FBM3-F1
#
_entry.id   AF-A0A7V9FBM3-F1
#
_cell.length_a   1.000
_cell.length_b   1.000
_cell.length_c   1.000
_cell.angle_alpha   90.00
_cell.angle_beta   90.00
_cell.angle_gamma   90.00
#
_symmetry.space_group_name_H-M   'P 1'
#
loop_
_entity.id
_entity.type
_entity.pdbx_description
1 polymer ?
#
loop_
_entity_poly.entity_id
_entity_poly.type
_entity_poly.pdbx_seq_one_letter_code
_entity_poly.pdbx_strand_id
1 'polypeptide(L)' 'MAVEPSRGEVWRVDLEPVRGHEQGRTRPCVVVSDDLFNH' A
#
# COMPACT_ATOMS: atom_id res chain seq x y z
N MET A 1 13.39 10.72 -9.03
CA MET A 1 13.22 9.26 -9.11
C MET A 1 12.07 8.92 -8.19
N ALA A 2 10.98 8.37 -8.71
CA ALA A 2 9.92 7.84 -7.85
C ALA A 2 10.46 6.59 -7.17
N VAL A 3 10.22 6.45 -5.87
CA VAL A 3 10.52 5.20 -5.16
C VAL A 3 9.36 4.26 -5.47
N GLU A 4 9.67 3.11 -6.05
CA GLU A 4 8.70 2.04 -6.30
C GLU A 4 8.65 1.11 -5.07
N PRO A 5 7.47 0.61 -4.69
CA PRO A 5 7.34 -0.27 -3.52
C PRO A 5 7.95 -1.65 -3.77
N SER A 6 8.73 -2.18 -2.83
CA SER A 6 9.17 -3.59 -2.87
C SER A 6 8.46 -4.43 -1.80
N ARG A 7 8.36 -5.74 -2.04
CA ARG A 7 7.69 -6.70 -1.16
C ARG A 7 8.25 -6.65 0.26
N GLY A 8 7.37 -6.57 1.23
CA GLY A 8 7.70 -6.52 2.65
C GLY A 8 7.98 -5.13 3.20
N GLU A 9 8.08 -4.10 2.35
CA GLU A 9 8.19 -2.72 2.81
C GLU A 9 6.86 -2.20 3.41
N VAL A 10 6.97 -1.24 4.32
CA VAL A 10 5.82 -0.57 4.94
C VAL A 10 5.66 0.83 4.36
N TRP A 11 4.49 1.11 3.79
CA TRP A 11 4.18 2.37 3.11
C TRP A 11 2.98 3.07 3.76
N ARG A 12 2.99 4.42 3.79
CA ARG A 12 1.79 5.20 4.12
C ARG A 12 0.86 5.21 2.91
N VAL A 13 -0.31 4.60 3.04
CA VAL A 13 -1.29 4.48 1.96
C VAL A 13 -2.58 5.19 2.37
N ASP A 14 -3.15 5.99 1.47
CA ASP A 14 -4.51 6.53 1.63
C ASP A 14 -5.53 5.50 1.14
N LEU A 15 -6.43 5.07 2.03
CA LEU A 15 -7.41 4.02 1.76
C LEU A 15 -8.85 4.57 1.62
N GLU A 16 -9.03 5.89 1.53
CA GLU A 16 -10.34 6.48 1.26
C GLU A 16 -10.67 6.49 -0.24
N PRO A 17 -11.95 6.36 -0.62
CA PRO A 17 -13.13 6.18 0.24
C PRO A 17 -13.35 4.73 0.66
N VAL A 18 -13.93 4.52 1.85
CA VAL A 18 -14.34 3.18 2.33
C VAL A 18 -15.84 2.94 2.32
N ARG A 19 -16.23 1.66 2.27
CA ARG A 19 -17.62 1.20 2.46
C ARG A 19 -17.74 0.27 3.66
N GLY A 20 -18.70 0.55 4.55
CA GLY A 20 -18.98 -0.29 5.72
C GLY A 20 -17.79 -0.36 6.69
N HIS A 21 -17.26 -1.57 6.90
CA HIS A 21 -16.19 -1.86 7.88
C HIS A 21 -14.81 -2.06 7.23
N GLU A 22 -14.62 -1.61 5.98
CA GLU A 22 -13.29 -1.59 5.33
C GLU A 22 -12.29 -0.71 6.11
N GLN A 23 -10.99 -1.00 5.94
CA GLN A 23 -9.94 -0.15 6.51
C GLN A 23 -9.82 1.15 5.71
N GLY A 24 -9.95 2.32 6.37
CA GLY A 24 -9.89 3.64 5.72
C GLY A 24 -8.76 4.55 6.21
N ARG A 25 -8.79 5.82 5.82
CA ARG A 25 -7.76 6.84 6.15
C ARG A 25 -6.35 6.49 5.68
N THR A 26 -5.42 7.41 5.89
CA THR A 26 -4.00 7.13 5.68
C THR A 26 -3.44 6.25 6.80
N ARG A 27 -2.91 5.07 6.48
CA ARG A 27 -2.31 4.14 7.45
C ARG A 27 -1.13 3.35 6.87
N PRO A 28 -0.24 2.80 7.71
CA PRO A 28 0.83 1.92 7.23
C PRO A 28 0.26 0.61 6.67
N CYS A 29 0.72 0.22 5.49
CA CYS A 29 0.39 -1.03 4.82
C CYS A 29 1.66 -1.75 4.38
N VAL A 30 1.61 -3.08 4.32
CA VAL A 30 2.73 -3.91 3.84
C VAL A 30 2.50 -4.27 2.38
N VAL A 31 3.53 -4.12 1.56
CA VAL A 31 3.51 -4.55 0.15
C VAL A 31 3.63 -6.07 0.09
N VAL A 32 2.68 -6.75 -0.56
CA VAL A 32 2.65 -8.22 -0.66
C VAL A 32 2.80 -8.76 -2.08
N SER A 33 2.65 -7.90 -3.10
CA SER A 33 2.91 -8.23 -4.50
C SER A 33 4.37 -8.58 -4.72
N ASP A 34 4.64 -9.41 -5.74
CA ASP A 34 6.00 -9.72 -6.16
C ASP A 34 6.67 -8.49 -6.79
N ASP A 35 7.98 -8.34 -6.59
CA ASP A 35 8.75 -7.22 -7.09
C ASP A 35 8.76 -7.14 -8.62
N LEU A 36 8.57 -8.26 -9.32
CA LEU A 36 8.38 -8.29 -10.77
C LEU A 36 7.15 -7.48 -11.24
N PHE A 37 6.15 -7.27 -10.39
CA PHE A 37 4.98 -6.43 -10.70
C PHE A 37 5.18 -4.96 -10.30
N ASN A 38 6.14 -4.66 -9.43
CA ASN A 38 6.29 -3.35 -8.84
C ASN A 38 7.34 -2.48 -9.57
N HIS A 39 8.22 -3.09 -10.38
CA HIS A 39 9.36 -2.47 -11.09
C HIS A 39 9.35 -2.76 -12.60
#